data_AF-A0A3C1DFB7-F1
#
_entry.id   AF-A0A3C1DFB7-F1
#
_cell.length_a   1.000
_cell.length_b   1.000
_cell.length_c   1.000
_cell.angle_alpha   90.00
_cell.angle_beta   90.00
_cell.angle_gamma   90.00
#
_symmetry.space_group_name_H-M   'P 1'
#
loop_
_entity.id
_entity.type
_entity.pdbx_description
1 polymer ?
#
loop_
_entity_poly.entity_id
_entity_poly.type
_entity_poly.pdbx_seq_one_letter_code
_entity_poly.pdbx_strand_id
1 'polypeptide(L)' 'MSNYLTSKLRTDDLLECANCGGEPEWRDGSSTTPYIRCKSCGMRTPSSRSYDKLRAVWNTRRAVKR' A
#
# COMPACT_ATOMS: atom_id res chain seq x y z
N MET A 1 -14.32 -19.16 -4.92
CA MET A 1 -13.03 -19.24 -5.62
C MET A 1 -12.45 -17.81 -5.73
N SER A 2 -11.26 -17.58 -5.16
CA SER A 2 -10.34 -16.46 -5.41
C SER A 2 -10.67 -15.01 -4.96
N ASN A 3 -10.71 -14.74 -3.66
CA ASN A 3 -10.34 -13.40 -3.12
C ASN A 3 -8.82 -13.26 -2.85
N TYR A 4 -8.10 -14.39 -2.81
CA TYR A 4 -6.66 -14.44 -2.59
C TYR A 4 -5.86 -13.92 -3.80
N LEU A 5 -6.29 -14.23 -5.03
CA LEU A 5 -5.63 -13.76 -6.25
C LEU A 5 -5.74 -12.24 -6.41
N THR A 6 -6.91 -11.67 -6.16
CA THR A 6 -7.16 -10.22 -6.25
C THR A 6 -6.38 -9.43 -5.18
N SER A 7 -6.20 -10.01 -4.00
CA SER A 7 -5.41 -9.38 -2.92
C SER A 7 -3.90 -9.47 -3.19
N LYS A 8 -3.43 -10.57 -3.78
CA LYS A 8 -2.01 -10.79 -4.11
C LYS A 8 -1.56 -9.94 -5.30
N LEU A 9 -2.34 -9.92 -6.39
CA LEU A 9 -2.11 -9.06 -7.55
C LEU A 9 -2.05 -7.56 -7.19
N ARG A 10 -2.71 -7.13 -6.11
CA ARG A 10 -2.67 -5.74 -5.64
C ARG A 10 -1.37 -5.37 -4.93
N THR A 11 -0.70 -6.32 -4.26
CA THR A 11 0.54 -6.06 -3.52
C THR A 11 1.80 -6.17 -4.37
N ASP A 12 1.80 -6.95 -5.45
CA ASP A 12 2.96 -7.12 -6.34
C ASP A 12 3.44 -5.80 -6.99
N ASP A 13 2.56 -4.81 -7.13
CA ASP A 13 2.89 -3.50 -7.70
C ASP A 13 3.37 -2.45 -6.67
N LEU A 14 3.46 -2.82 -5.39
CA LEU A 14 3.90 -1.92 -4.33
C LEU A 14 5.38 -2.14 -4.01
N LEU A 15 6.16 -1.07 -4.05
CA LEU A 15 7.54 -1.12 -3.58
C LEU A 15 7.58 -1.32 -2.06
N GLU A 16 8.65 -1.92 -1.55
CA GLU A 16 8.82 -2.07 -0.09
C GLU A 16 8.89 -0.70 0.59
N CYS A 17 8.54 -0.63 1.86
CA CYS A 17 8.40 0.61 2.59
C CYS A 17 9.66 1.49 2.52
N ALA A 18 9.50 2.73 2.07
CA ALA A 18 10.59 3.70 2.03
C ALA A 18 11.22 3.98 3.41
N ASN A 19 10.49 3.71 4.51
CA ASN A 19 11.02 3.97 5.84
C ASN A 19 11.96 2.87 6.35
N CYS A 20 11.53 1.61 6.27
CA CYS A 20 12.19 0.48 6.92
C CYS A 20 12.44 -0.73 6.01
N GLY A 21 12.15 -0.63 4.70
CA GLY A 21 12.24 -1.75 3.75
C GLY A 21 11.18 -2.85 3.94
N GLY A 22 10.26 -2.70 4.89
CA GLY A 22 9.26 -3.74 5.20
C GLY A 22 8.14 -3.86 4.17
N GLU A 23 7.45 -5.00 4.18
CA GLU A 23 6.40 -5.34 3.22
C GLU A 23 5.16 -4.41 3.36
N PRO A 24 4.62 -3.91 2.24
CA PRO A 24 3.38 -3.16 2.23
C PRO A 24 2.14 -4.07 2.19
N GLU A 25 1.02 -3.59 2.72
CA GLU A 25 -0.29 -4.22 2.57
C GLU A 25 -1.38 -3.21 2.26
N TRP A 26 -2.33 -3.63 1.43
CA TRP A 26 -3.60 -2.95 1.27
C TRP A 26 -4.51 -3.26 2.45
N ARG A 27 -5.11 -2.20 3.01
CA ARG A 27 -6.16 -2.32 4.01
C ARG A 27 -7.42 -1.66 3.45
N ASP A 28 -8.44 -2.48 3.23
CA ASP A 28 -9.79 -2.00 2.99
C ASP A 28 -10.32 -1.52 4.34
N GLY A 29 -10.44 -0.21 4.52
CA GLY A 29 -10.93 0.38 5.77
C GLY A 29 -12.38 -0.07 6.04
N SER A 30 -12.67 -0.49 7.26
CA SER A 30 -13.95 -1.11 7.66
C SER A 30 -15.20 -0.23 7.44
N SER A 31 -15.04 1.07 7.15
CA SER A 31 -16.15 1.98 6.83
C SER A 31 -15.78 3.21 5.97
N THR A 32 -14.51 3.45 5.64
CA THR A 32 -14.11 4.59 4.81
C THR A 32 -12.77 4.31 4.17
N THR A 33 -12.77 4.28 2.84
CA THR A 33 -11.63 4.45 1.92
C THR A 33 -10.38 3.58 2.14
N PRO A 34 -9.95 2.78 1.15
CA PRO A 34 -8.74 1.97 1.28
C PRO A 34 -7.49 2.82 1.50
N TYR A 35 -6.46 2.20 2.07
CA TYR A 35 -5.13 2.78 2.25
C TYR A 35 -4.06 1.68 2.22
N ILE A 36 -2.80 2.08 2.04
CA ILE A 36 -1.63 1.19 2.10
C ILE A 36 -0.90 1.45 3.41
N ARG A 37 -0.43 0.39 4.07
CA ARG A 37 0.47 0.52 5.22
C ARG A 37 1.62 -0.48 5.18
N CYS A 38 2.72 -0.16 5.86
CA CYS A 38 3.82 -1.10 6.10
C CYS A 38 3.46 -2.00 7.29
N LYS A 39 3.62 -3.31 7.12
CA LYS A 39 3.41 -4.30 8.19
C LYS A 39 4.43 -4.16 9.33
N SER A 40 5.63 -3.66 9.04
CA SER A 40 6.75 -3.61 10.01
C SER A 40 6.80 -2.31 10.82
N CYS A 41 6.75 -1.14 10.17
CA CYS A 41 6.92 0.16 10.86
C CYS A 41 5.63 0.98 11.00
N GLY A 42 4.50 0.52 10.46
CA GLY A 42 3.22 1.22 10.56
C GLY A 42 3.06 2.47 9.69
N MET A 43 4.09 2.87 8.92
CA MET A 43 3.97 3.95 7.93
C MET A 43 2.80 3.67 6.98
N ARG A 44 1.94 4.67 6.71
CA ARG A 44 0.75 4.50 5.87
C ARG A 44 0.52 5.66 4.90
N THR A 45 -0.16 5.41 3.78
CA THR A 45 -0.70 6.45 2.92
C THR A 45 -1.97 7.08 3.54
N PRO A 46 -2.39 8.28 3.10
CA PRO A 46 -3.75 8.76 3.31
C PRO A 46 -4.78 7.76 2.77
N SER A 47 -6.03 7.81 3.22
CA SER A 47 -7.09 6.99 2.64
C SER A 47 -7.64 7.62 1.35
N SER A 48 -7.96 6.81 0.34
CA SER A 48 -8.55 7.27 -0.92
C SER A 48 -9.38 6.20 -1.59
N ARG A 49 -10.39 6.56 -2.39
CA ARG A 49 -11.16 5.57 -3.18
C ARG A 49 -10.40 5.11 -4.42
N SER A 50 -9.36 5.85 -4.82
CA SER A 50 -8.52 5.51 -5.97
C SER A 50 -7.30 4.71 -5.52
N TYR A 51 -7.30 3.42 -5.84
CA TYR A 51 -6.17 2.52 -5.60
C TYR A 51 -4.92 2.99 -6.37
N ASP A 52 -5.06 3.45 -7.61
CA ASP A 52 -3.91 3.95 -8.39
C ASP A 52 -3.24 5.15 -7.73
N LYS A 53 -4.03 6.08 -7.18
CA LYS A 53 -3.51 7.22 -6.43
C LYS A 53 -2.74 6.77 -5.18
N LEU A 54 -3.26 5.77 -4.46
CA LEU A 54 -2.60 5.23 -3.28
C LEU A 54 -1.27 4.56 -3.64
N ARG A 55 -1.25 3.76 -4.71
CA ARG A 55 -0.06 3.13 -5.27
C ARG A 55 1.01 4.16 -5.63
N ALA A 56 0.61 5.19 -6.38
CA ALA A 56 1.52 6.28 -6.77
C ALA A 56 2.12 6.95 -5.54
N VAL A 57 1.29 7.37 -4.57
CA VAL A 57 1.77 8.02 -3.33
C VAL A 57 2.74 7.13 -2.55
N TRP A 58 2.47 5.83 -2.46
CA TRP A 58 3.37 4.90 -1.77
C TRP A 58 4.71 4.77 -2.47
N ASN A 59 4.71 4.53 -3.78
CA ASN A 59 5.92 4.32 -4.56
C ASN A 59 6.75 5.61 -4.70
N THR A 60 6.12 6.78 -4.81
CA THR A 60 6.83 8.08 -4.82
C THR A 60 7.62 8.32 -3.54
N ARG A 61 7.12 7.89 -2.38
CA ARG A 61 7.86 8.05 -1.11
C ARG A 61 9.19 7.31 -1.09
N ARG A 62 9.32 6.21 -1.84
CA ARG A 62 10.60 5.50 -2.01
C ARG A 62 11.50 6.19 -3.01
N ALA A 63 10.94 6.75 -4.10
CA ALA A 63 11.72 7.51 -5.08
C ALA A 63 12.41 8.75 -4.49
N VAL A 64 11.82 9.36 -3.44
CA VAL A 64 12.34 10.58 -2.79
C VAL A 64 13.42 10.28 -1.75
N LYS A 65 13.48 9.07 -1.16
CA LYS A 65 14.49 8.67 -0.15
C LYS A 65 15.85 8.31 -0.77
N ARG A 66 16.30 9.06 -1.78
CA ARG A 66 17.64 8.93 -2.38
C ARG A 66 18.71 9.52 -1.48
#